data_AF-A0A351F025-F1
#
_entry.id   AF-A0A351F025-F1
#
_cell.length_a   1.000
_cell.length_b   1.000
_cell.length_c   1.000
_cell.angle_alpha   90.00
_cell.angle_beta   90.00
_cell.angle_gamma   90.00
#
_symmetry.space_group_name_H-M   'P 1'
#
loop_
_entity.id
_entity.type
_entity.pdbx_description
1 polymer ?
#
loop_
_entity_poly.entity_id
_entity_poly.type
_entity_poly.pdbx_seq_one_letter_code
_entity_poly.pdbx_strand_id
1 'polypeptide(L)' 'MAKQLTGHVDQSKYWYVPVRQLKGKMIIQALEPKSMLGLATYPQFAYLVKSASDYPVLRVVKKGKE' A
#
# COMPACT_ATOMS: atom_id res chain seq x y z
N MET A 1 -8.88 -10.83 -2.54
CA MET A 1 -8.84 -10.78 -1.07
C MET A 1 -7.47 -10.25 -0.65
N ALA A 2 -7.36 -9.39 0.36
CA ALA A 2 -6.05 -8.91 0.83
C ALA A 2 -5.32 -10.07 1.51
N LYS A 3 -4.10 -10.39 1.07
CA LYS A 3 -3.29 -11.47 1.67
C LYS A 3 -2.70 -10.96 2.97
N GLN A 4 -3.00 -11.62 4.08
CA GLN A 4 -2.38 -11.32 5.36
C GLN A 4 -0.90 -11.72 5.28
N LEU A 5 -0.01 -10.76 5.53
CA LEU A 5 1.42 -11.04 5.66
C LEU A 5 1.65 -11.68 7.04
N THR A 6 2.06 -12.94 7.04
CA THR A 6 2.37 -13.73 8.25
C THR A 6 3.87 -13.80 8.55
N GLY A 7 4.71 -13.10 7.78
CA GLY A 7 6.16 -13.06 7.96
C GLY A 7 6.65 -11.82 8.72
N HIS A 8 7.95 -11.82 9.05
CA HIS A 8 8.62 -10.66 9.63
C HIS A 8 8.79 -9.56 8.58
N VAL A 9 8.17 -8.40 8.82
CA VAL A 9 8.40 -7.16 8.05
C VAL A 9 9.51 -6.39 8.77
N ASP A 10 10.61 -6.12 8.06
CA ASP A 10 11.70 -5.29 8.58
C ASP A 10 11.24 -3.83 8.65
N GLN A 11 10.83 -3.38 9.84
CA GLN A 11 10.30 -2.05 10.08
C GLN A 11 11.29 -0.93 9.77
N SER A 12 12.61 -1.20 9.78
CA SER A 12 13.62 -0.18 9.48
C SER A 12 13.60 0.29 8.01
N LYS A 13 12.99 -0.51 7.12
CA LYS A 13 12.85 -0.21 5.70
C LYS A 13 11.57 0.57 5.36
N TYR A 14 10.70 0.82 6.34
CA TYR A 14 9.40 1.45 6.12
C TYR A 14 9.20 2.66 7.01
N TRP A 15 8.53 3.67 6.45
CA TRP A 15 8.07 4.84 7.21
C TRP A 15 6.65 4.60 7.71
N TYR A 16 6.42 4.78 9.00
CA TYR A 16 5.07 4.75 9.56
C TYR A 16 4.41 6.12 9.43
N VAL A 17 3.34 6.20 8.64
CA VAL A 17 2.60 7.45 8.39
C VAL A 17 1.20 7.38 9.02
N PRO A 18 0.90 8.18 10.06
CA PRO A 18 -0.43 8.20 10.66
C PRO A 18 -1.43 8.92 9.75
N VAL A 19 -2.38 8.18 9.20
CA VAL A 19 -3.42 8.72 8.29
C VAL A 19 -4.72 9.00 9.03
N ARG A 20 -4.75 10.10 9.80
CA ARG A 20 -5.98 10.59 10.48
C ARG A 20 -6.83 11.50 9.59
N GLN A 21 -6.21 12.25 8.68
CA GLN A 21 -6.88 13.21 7.79
C GLN A 21 -7.25 12.59 6.44
N LEU A 22 -8.29 13.13 5.79
CA LEU A 22 -8.81 12.64 4.51
C LEU A 22 -7.72 12.59 3.42
N LYS A 23 -6.90 13.65 3.30
CA LYS A 23 -5.79 13.72 2.34
C LYS A 23 -4.79 12.57 2.53
N GLY A 24 -4.48 12.21 3.77
CA GLY A 24 -3.61 11.07 4.08
C GLY A 24 -4.22 9.75 3.65
N LYS A 25 -5.53 9.57 3.85
CA LYS A 25 -6.25 8.36 3.39
C LYS A 25 -6.24 8.23 1.87
N MET A 26 -6.35 9.34 1.13
CA MET A 26 -6.30 9.34 -0.35
C MET A 26 -4.93 8.89 -0.89
N ILE A 27 -3.83 9.29 -0.24
CA ILE A 27 -2.48 8.86 -0.63
C ILE A 27 -2.33 7.34 -0.52
N ILE A 28 -2.77 6.76 0.61
CA ILE A 28 -2.76 5.30 0.80
C ILE A 28 -3.60 4.62 -0.26
N GLN A 29 -4.81 5.12 -0.50
CA GLN A 29 -5.71 4.54 -1.48
C GLN A 29 -5.11 4.55 -2.89
N ALA A 30 -4.42 5.60 -3.31
CA ALA A 30 -3.73 5.65 -4.61
C ALA A 30 -2.58 4.61 -4.72
N LEU A 31 -1.93 4.30 -3.61
CA LEU A 31 -0.80 3.39 -3.53
C LEU A 31 -1.19 1.95 -3.14
N GLU A 32 -2.48 1.67 -2.96
CA GLU A 32 -2.96 0.30 -2.76
C GLU A 32 -2.88 -0.49 -4.08
N PRO A 33 -2.57 -1.81 -4.04
CA PRO A 33 -2.39 -2.64 -5.23
C PRO A 33 -3.52 -2.54 -6.26
N LYS A 34 -4.77 -2.46 -5.79
CA LYS A 34 -5.95 -2.34 -6.67
C LYS A 34 -5.96 -1.01 -7.43
N SER A 35 -5.62 0.08 -6.76
CA SER A 35 -5.57 1.40 -7.39
C SER A 35 -4.37 1.53 -8.31
N MET A 36 -3.21 0.94 -7.94
CA MET A 36 -2.03 0.88 -8.81
C MET A 36 -2.31 0.15 -10.13
N LEU A 37 -3.07 -0.96 -10.10
CA LEU A 37 -3.49 -1.66 -11.32
C LEU A 37 -4.34 -0.77 -12.24
N GLY A 38 -5.26 0.00 -11.67
CA GLY A 38 -6.03 0.99 -12.42
C GLY A 38 -5.16 2.13 -12.96
N LEU A 39 -4.23 2.65 -12.16
CA LEU A 39 -3.30 3.71 -12.57
C LEU A 39 -2.34 3.25 -13.67
N ALA A 40 -1.88 1.99 -13.66
CA ALA A 40 -0.99 1.46 -14.68
C ALA A 40 -1.61 1.35 -16.08
N THR A 41 -2.93 1.54 -16.21
CA THR A 41 -3.58 1.70 -17.52
C THR A 41 -3.17 3.00 -18.22
N TYR A 42 -2.65 3.99 -17.48
CA TYR A 42 -2.09 5.22 -18.02
C TYR A 42 -0.58 5.05 -18.27
N PRO A 43 -0.06 5.36 -19.49
CA PRO A 43 1.34 5.09 -19.85
C PRO A 43 2.38 5.68 -18.90
N GLN A 44 2.13 6.88 -18.36
CA GLN A 44 3.01 7.56 -17.42
C GLN A 44 3.14 6.85 -16.06
N PHE A 45 2.21 5.94 -15.74
CA PHE A 45 2.16 5.20 -14.49
C PHE A 45 2.40 3.69 -14.66
N ALA A 46 2.77 3.23 -15.86
CA ALA A 46 3.05 1.82 -16.14
C ALA A 46 4.16 1.21 -15.24
N TYR A 47 5.04 2.06 -14.69
CA TYR A 47 6.07 1.63 -13.75
C TYR A 47 5.52 1.05 -12.45
N LEU A 48 4.28 1.38 -12.06
CA LEU A 48 3.65 0.94 -10.82
C LEU A 48 3.36 -0.58 -10.78
N VAL A 49 3.37 -1.26 -11.93
CA VAL A 49 3.03 -2.70 -12.06
C VAL A 49 4.21 -3.52 -12.63
N LYS A 50 5.40 -2.93 -12.76
CA LYS A 50 6.59 -3.68 -13.16
C LYS A 50 6.89 -4.79 -12.16
N SER A 51 7.18 -5.99 -12.66
CA SER A 51 7.65 -7.13 -11.86
C SER A 51 8.89 -6.73 -11.04
N ALA A 52 8.92 -7.15 -9.77
CA ALA A 52 9.91 -6.75 -8.75
C ALA A 52 9.81 -5.31 -8.20
N SER A 53 8.73 -4.57 -8.52
CA SER A 53 8.38 -3.33 -7.80
C SER A 53 7.53 -3.72 -6.60
N ASP A 54 8.16 -3.90 -5.44
CA ASP A 54 7.46 -4.24 -4.20
C ASP A 54 6.30 -3.27 -3.96
N TYR A 55 5.12 -3.79 -3.60
CA TYR A 55 3.99 -2.96 -3.17
C TYR A 55 4.46 -2.09 -1.99
N PRO A 56 4.63 -0.76 -2.17
CA PRO A 56 5.41 0.04 -1.21
C PRO A 56 4.59 0.40 0.04
N VAL A 57 3.32 0.00 0.09
CA VAL A 57 2.38 0.40 1.14
C VAL A 57 1.77 -0.81 1.82
N LEU A 58 2.04 -0.91 3.12
CA LEU A 58 1.42 -1.87 4.02
C LEU A 58 0.37 -1.15 4.86
N ARG A 59 -0.90 -1.55 4.73
CA ARG A 59 -1.97 -1.02 5.56
C ARG A 59 -1.96 -1.73 6.92
N VAL A 60 -1.62 -0.98 7.96
CA VAL A 60 -1.70 -1.46 9.35
C VAL A 60 -3.11 -1.22 9.87
N VAL A 61 -3.77 -2.29 10.33
CA VAL A 61 -5.04 -2.20 11.06
C VAL A 61 -4.82 -2.69 12.48
N LYS A 62 -5.39 -1.99 13.46
CA LYS A 62 -5.40 -2.49 14.84
C LYS A 62 -6.19 -3.79 14.84
N LYS A 63 -5.63 -4.86 15.41
CA LYS A 63 -6.39 -6.09 15.68
C LYS A 63 -7.53 -5.68 16.62
N GLY A 64 -8.77 -5.82 16.17
CA GLY A 64 -9.93 -5.58 17.03
C GLY A 64 -9.81 -6.46 18.27
N LYS A 65 -10.20 -5.94 19.44
CA LYS A 65 -10.64 -6.83 20.51
C LYS A 65 -11.93 -7.46 19.98
N GLU A 66 -11.91 -8.77 19.76
CA GLU A 66 -13.14 -9.57 19.69
C GLU A 66 -13.94 -9.38 20.98
#